data_AF-A0A966FB88-F1
#
_entry.id   AF-A0A966FB88-F1
#
_cell.length_a   1.000
_cell.length_b   1.000
_cell.length_c   1.000
_cell.angle_alpha   90.00
_cell.angle_beta   90.00
_cell.angle_gamma   90.00
#
_symmetry.space_group_name_H-M   'P 1'
#
loop_
_entity.id
_entity.type
_entity.pdbx_description
1 polymer ?
#
loop_
_entity_poly.entity_id
_entity_poly.type
_entity_poly.pdbx_seq_one_letter_code
_entity_poly.pdbx_strand_id
1 'polypeptide(L)'
;MSNQSFFKNKLAVGVMTLGLATTASLLAPNSAEAVNLKFNVNGTYAAGGAITGSFFYDGTNYSNWNLTSTSTTLAPATAPLANPFTYTTTNAEINTVIPSSGTKFYISSPDSTAFPYRDLVFVFNNSLNTLLNVGDSTTLVANNRNPLAASYEQYGSNGQTLTAAIAGGTVTVAAVPEPLTILGTLVAGGIGVGMKRKKQQLQKETV
;
A
#
# COMPACT_ATOMS: atom_id res chain seq x y z
N MET A 1 60.79 49.68 -17.97
CA MET A 1 59.49 49.53 -17.28
C MET A 1 58.48 49.02 -18.30
N SER A 2 57.76 47.92 -18.00
CA SER A 2 56.53 47.42 -18.67
C SER A 2 56.70 46.85 -20.11
N ASN A 3 56.12 45.76 -20.60
CA ASN A 3 55.27 44.65 -20.13
C ASN A 3 55.30 43.57 -21.25
N GLN A 4 55.61 42.29 -20.97
CA GLN A 4 54.69 41.13 -20.86
C GLN A 4 53.87 40.76 -22.12
N SER A 5 54.01 39.53 -22.62
CA SER A 5 52.88 38.60 -22.84
C SER A 5 53.32 37.29 -23.53
N PHE A 6 53.49 36.23 -22.73
CA PHE A 6 53.63 34.84 -23.17
C PHE A 6 52.23 34.21 -23.31
N PHE A 7 51.91 33.65 -24.48
CA PHE A 7 50.71 32.84 -24.67
C PHE A 7 50.82 31.53 -23.88
N LYS A 8 49.87 31.26 -22.98
CA LYS A 8 49.58 29.92 -22.48
C LYS A 8 48.09 29.62 -22.66
N ASN A 9 47.81 28.83 -23.70
CA ASN A 9 46.55 28.10 -23.85
C ASN A 9 46.37 27.19 -22.63
N LYS A 10 45.34 27.46 -21.82
CA LYS A 10 44.78 26.46 -20.91
C LYS A 10 43.28 26.35 -21.17
N LEU A 11 42.97 25.21 -21.78
CA LEU A 11 41.67 24.58 -21.94
C LEU A 11 40.89 24.62 -20.62
N ALA A 12 39.77 25.32 -20.58
CA ALA A 12 38.78 25.22 -19.50
C ALA A 12 37.56 24.48 -20.05
N VAL A 13 37.51 23.17 -19.80
CA VAL A 13 36.32 22.35 -20.01
C VAL A 13 35.31 22.74 -18.94
N GLY A 14 34.27 23.46 -19.35
CA GLY A 14 33.13 23.78 -18.48
C GLY A 14 32.38 22.50 -18.13
N VAL A 15 32.54 22.02 -16.90
CA VAL A 15 31.65 21.00 -16.33
C VAL A 15 30.30 21.68 -16.10
N MET A 16 29.34 21.35 -16.95
CA MET A 16 27.95 21.76 -16.80
C MET A 16 27.34 20.88 -15.70
N THR A 17 27.43 21.33 -14.45
CA THR A 17 26.74 20.67 -13.33
C THR A 17 25.24 20.84 -13.55
N LEU A 18 24.56 19.78 -14.00
CA LEU A 18 23.11 19.67 -13.94
C LEU A 18 22.74 19.77 -12.46
N GLY A 19 22.25 20.95 -12.05
CA GLY A 19 21.57 21.10 -10.77
C GLY A 19 20.36 20.17 -10.81
N LEU A 20 20.42 19.11 -10.00
CA LEU A 20 19.25 18.32 -9.65
C LEU A 20 18.28 19.31 -8.99
N ALA A 21 17.29 19.78 -9.73
CA ALA A 21 16.15 20.45 -9.16
C ALA A 21 15.41 19.38 -8.36
N THR A 22 15.78 19.22 -7.09
CA THR A 22 14.88 18.67 -6.09
C THR A 22 13.73 19.67 -6.00
N THR A 23 12.72 19.47 -6.85
CA THR A 23 11.40 20.01 -6.58
C THR A 23 10.92 19.35 -5.30
N ALA A 24 11.38 19.90 -4.17
CA ALA A 24 10.60 19.92 -2.95
C ALA A 24 9.33 20.68 -3.33
N SER A 25 8.35 19.95 -3.87
CA SER A 25 6.98 20.39 -3.83
C SER A 25 6.69 20.60 -2.34
N LEU A 26 6.76 21.87 -1.93
CA LEU A 26 6.19 22.37 -0.70
C LEU A 26 4.69 22.07 -0.79
N LEU A 27 4.31 20.85 -0.43
CA LEU A 27 2.94 20.49 -0.13
C LEU A 27 2.62 21.22 1.17
N ALA A 28 2.11 22.44 1.04
CA ALA A 28 1.41 23.08 2.15
C ALA A 28 0.23 22.15 2.52
N PRO A 29 0.11 21.70 3.78
CA PRO A 29 -1.05 20.93 4.20
C PRO A 29 -2.26 21.89 4.20
N ASN A 30 -2.99 21.89 3.10
CA ASN A 30 -4.19 22.70 2.95
C ASN A 30 -5.39 21.87 3.42
N SER A 31 -6.08 22.43 4.42
CA SER A 31 -7.40 22.03 4.89
C SER A 31 -7.48 20.70 5.63
N ALA A 32 -8.46 20.58 6.52
CA ALA A 32 -8.78 19.35 7.23
C ALA A 32 -9.26 18.29 6.22
N GLU A 33 -8.32 17.66 5.52
CA GLU A 33 -8.58 16.47 4.75
C GLU A 33 -8.99 15.36 5.73
N ALA A 34 -10.11 14.70 5.43
CA ALA A 34 -10.40 13.41 6.03
C ALA A 34 -9.16 12.53 5.82
N VAL A 35 -8.60 12.01 6.92
CA VAL A 35 -7.41 11.18 6.91
C VAL A 35 -7.76 9.87 6.22
N ASN A 36 -7.64 9.86 4.88
CA ASN A 36 -7.84 8.68 4.05
C ASN A 36 -6.49 7.98 3.90
N LEU A 37 -6.30 6.92 4.68
CA LEU A 37 -5.09 6.12 4.67
C LEU A 37 -5.35 4.77 4.01
N LYS A 38 -4.40 4.32 3.20
CA LYS A 38 -4.38 2.94 2.72
C LYS A 38 -3.40 2.14 3.55
N PHE A 39 -3.86 1.05 4.15
CA PHE A 39 -3.01 0.09 4.83
C PHE A 39 -2.71 -1.08 3.90
N ASN A 40 -1.42 -1.30 3.61
CA ASN A 40 -0.97 -2.49 2.89
C ASN A 40 -0.54 -3.57 3.88
N VAL A 41 -1.10 -4.76 3.73
CA VAL A 41 -0.77 -5.93 4.55
C VAL A 41 0.19 -6.84 3.78
N ASN A 42 1.25 -7.28 4.45
CA ASN A 42 2.14 -8.33 3.96
C ASN A 42 2.53 -9.24 5.12
N GLY A 43 1.90 -10.42 5.21
CA GLY A 43 2.16 -11.42 6.23
C GLY A 43 2.43 -12.81 5.66
N THR A 44 3.02 -13.66 6.51
CA THR A 44 3.40 -15.04 6.16
C THR A 44 2.80 -16.02 7.14
N TYR A 45 2.36 -17.18 6.64
CA TYR A 45 1.89 -18.27 7.49
C TYR A 45 3.06 -19.12 7.99
N ALA A 46 2.96 -19.63 9.23
CA ALA A 46 4.00 -20.45 9.84
C ALA A 46 4.32 -21.73 9.06
N ALA A 47 3.33 -22.28 8.37
CA ALA A 47 3.42 -23.51 7.61
C ALA A 47 3.42 -23.31 6.07
N GLY A 48 3.63 -22.06 5.62
CA GLY A 48 3.73 -21.71 4.21
C GLY A 48 2.50 -21.01 3.64
N GLY A 49 2.73 -20.21 2.60
CA GLY A 49 1.76 -19.26 2.04
C GLY A 49 1.90 -17.86 2.65
N ALA A 50 1.13 -16.93 2.11
CA ALA A 50 1.13 -15.52 2.49
C ALA A 50 -0.28 -14.94 2.57
N ILE A 51 -0.43 -13.87 3.35
CA ILE A 51 -1.60 -13.00 3.39
C ILE A 51 -1.17 -11.61 2.93
N THR A 52 -1.69 -11.15 1.80
CA THR A 52 -1.32 -9.86 1.22
C THR A 52 -2.54 -9.08 0.79
N GLY A 53 -2.45 -7.75 0.74
CA GLY A 53 -3.53 -6.93 0.21
C GLY A 53 -3.61 -5.58 0.89
N SER A 54 -4.80 -4.99 0.90
CA SER A 54 -5.00 -3.68 1.51
C SER A 54 -6.42 -3.43 2.00
N PHE A 55 -6.55 -2.45 2.86
CA PHE A 55 -7.82 -1.84 3.28
C PHE A 55 -7.59 -0.35 3.54
N PHE A 56 -8.67 0.40 3.71
CA PHE A 56 -8.65 1.84 3.90
C PHE A 56 -9.13 2.23 5.30
N TYR A 57 -8.72 3.41 5.75
CA TYR A 57 -9.19 4.06 6.96
C TYR A 57 -9.50 5.52 6.64
N ASP A 58 -10.68 6.01 7.04
CA ASP A 58 -11.14 7.39 6.76
C ASP A 58 -11.03 8.32 7.99
N GLY A 59 -10.34 7.88 9.05
CA GLY A 59 -10.28 8.56 10.34
C GLY A 59 -11.31 8.05 11.36
N THR A 60 -12.30 7.27 10.92
CA THR A 60 -13.35 6.69 11.78
C THR A 60 -13.55 5.19 11.52
N ASN A 61 -13.64 4.79 10.25
CA ASN A 61 -14.03 3.46 9.82
C ASN A 61 -12.96 2.82 8.96
N TYR A 62 -12.88 1.50 9.03
CA TYR A 62 -12.07 0.69 8.12
C TYR A 62 -12.95 0.14 6.99
N SER A 63 -12.50 0.24 5.75
CA SER A 63 -13.31 -0.09 4.59
C SER A 63 -12.50 -0.65 3.42
N ASN A 64 -13.22 -1.08 2.37
CA ASN A 64 -12.66 -1.45 1.06
C ASN A 64 -11.51 -2.47 1.18
N TRP A 65 -11.81 -3.51 1.95
CA TRP A 65 -10.95 -4.66 2.21
C TRP A 65 -10.74 -5.48 0.95
N ASN A 66 -9.48 -5.82 0.69
CA ASN A 66 -9.06 -6.68 -0.39
C ASN A 66 -7.81 -7.43 0.05
N LEU A 67 -7.99 -8.58 0.69
CA LEU A 67 -6.92 -9.38 1.29
C LEU A 67 -6.92 -10.77 0.71
N THR A 68 -5.81 -11.21 0.16
CA THR A 68 -5.65 -12.53 -0.46
C THR A 68 -4.79 -13.43 0.40
N SER A 69 -5.39 -14.54 0.87
CA SER A 69 -4.70 -15.63 1.53
C SER A 69 -4.32 -16.71 0.52
N THR A 70 -3.09 -17.19 0.65
CA THR A 70 -2.54 -18.36 -0.07
C THR A 70 -2.13 -19.48 0.89
N SER A 71 -2.69 -19.52 2.10
CA SER A 71 -2.33 -20.53 3.11
C SER A 71 -2.39 -21.96 2.54
N THR A 72 -1.32 -22.72 2.75
CA THR A 72 -1.21 -24.11 2.27
C THR A 72 -1.80 -25.13 3.25
N THR A 73 -2.20 -24.70 4.44
CA THR A 73 -2.57 -25.60 5.56
C THR A 73 -4.05 -25.62 5.89
N LEU A 74 -4.87 -24.81 5.22
CA LEU A 74 -6.30 -24.73 5.47
C LEU A 74 -7.14 -25.67 4.60
N ALA A 75 -6.54 -26.42 3.67
CA ALA A 75 -7.27 -27.34 2.82
C ALA A 75 -7.64 -28.62 3.60
N PRO A 76 -8.92 -28.86 3.94
CA PRO A 76 -9.31 -30.14 4.51
C PRO A 76 -9.21 -31.24 3.45
N ALA A 77 -8.99 -32.48 3.88
CA ALA A 77 -8.92 -33.62 2.96
C ALA A 77 -10.23 -33.88 2.19
N THR A 78 -11.36 -33.35 2.68
CA THR A 78 -12.71 -33.77 2.26
C THR A 78 -13.55 -32.66 1.64
N ALA A 79 -13.06 -31.43 1.54
CA ALA A 79 -13.80 -30.32 0.92
C ALA A 79 -12.86 -29.42 0.11
N PRO A 80 -13.27 -28.97 -1.09
CA PRO A 80 -12.48 -28.01 -1.84
C PRO A 80 -12.43 -26.68 -1.08
N LEU A 81 -11.24 -26.30 -0.64
CA LEU A 81 -10.97 -24.93 -0.19
C LEU A 81 -10.56 -24.10 -1.40
N ALA A 82 -11.24 -22.98 -1.64
CA ALA A 82 -10.76 -21.97 -2.58
C ALA A 82 -9.39 -21.43 -2.10
N ASN A 83 -8.34 -21.64 -2.89
CA ASN A 83 -7.00 -21.14 -2.61
C ASN A 83 -6.31 -20.77 -3.94
N PRO A 84 -5.88 -19.52 -4.15
CA PRO A 84 -6.00 -18.36 -3.26
C PRO A 84 -7.46 -18.01 -2.91
N PHE A 85 -7.66 -17.34 -1.77
CA PHE A 85 -8.94 -16.78 -1.38
C PHE A 85 -8.80 -15.30 -1.05
N THR A 86 -9.75 -14.51 -1.54
CA THR A 86 -9.75 -13.07 -1.34
C THR A 86 -10.93 -12.64 -0.47
N TYR A 87 -10.62 -12.08 0.68
CA TYR A 87 -11.56 -11.36 1.53
C TYR A 87 -11.82 -9.98 0.94
N THR A 88 -13.08 -9.72 0.63
CA THR A 88 -13.59 -8.46 0.10
C THR A 88 -14.76 -7.99 0.95
N THR A 89 -15.12 -6.71 0.85
CA THR A 89 -16.32 -6.18 1.53
C THR A 89 -17.63 -6.84 1.08
N THR A 90 -17.63 -7.54 -0.06
CA THR A 90 -18.82 -8.19 -0.62
C THR A 90 -19.03 -9.61 -0.08
N ASN A 91 -17.96 -10.27 0.37
CA ASN A 91 -17.99 -11.67 0.79
C ASN A 91 -17.48 -11.87 2.23
N ALA A 92 -17.27 -10.79 2.98
CA ALA A 92 -16.83 -10.85 4.36
C ALA A 92 -17.48 -9.80 5.26
N GLU A 93 -17.86 -10.22 6.45
CA GLU A 93 -18.29 -9.38 7.58
C GLU A 93 -17.09 -9.06 8.47
N ILE A 94 -17.00 -7.80 8.92
CA ILE A 94 -15.83 -7.30 9.62
C ILE A 94 -16.25 -6.71 10.94
N ASN A 95 -15.89 -7.40 12.02
CA ASN A 95 -16.10 -6.97 13.39
C ASN A 95 -14.78 -6.41 13.95
N THR A 96 -14.79 -5.12 14.29
CA THR A 96 -13.66 -4.46 14.92
C THR A 96 -13.78 -4.59 16.43
N VAL A 97 -12.74 -5.12 17.07
CA VAL A 97 -12.60 -5.05 18.52
C VAL A 97 -11.37 -4.18 18.77
N ILE A 98 -11.58 -3.03 19.40
CA ILE A 98 -10.50 -2.14 19.82
C ILE A 98 -10.28 -2.41 21.31
N PRO A 99 -9.50 -3.42 21.73
CA PRO A 99 -9.00 -3.43 23.08
C PRO A 99 -8.01 -2.27 23.23
N SER A 100 -7.93 -1.71 24.44
CA SER A 100 -7.15 -0.52 24.82
C SER A 100 -5.62 -0.62 24.57
N SER A 101 -5.15 -1.74 24.03
CA SER A 101 -3.81 -1.94 23.49
C SER A 101 -3.87 -2.95 22.33
N GLY A 102 -3.55 -2.51 21.11
CA GLY A 102 -3.51 -3.35 19.92
C GLY A 102 -4.87 -3.50 19.24
N THR A 103 -5.02 -2.92 18.04
CA THR A 103 -6.23 -3.10 17.24
C THR A 103 -6.40 -4.59 16.92
N LYS A 104 -7.63 -5.10 16.94
CA LYS A 104 -7.96 -6.46 16.48
C LYS A 104 -9.08 -6.41 15.46
N PHE A 105 -8.88 -7.14 14.36
CA PHE A 105 -9.90 -7.33 13.35
C PHE A 105 -10.31 -8.78 13.29
N TYR A 106 -11.63 -8.99 13.26
CA TYR A 106 -12.23 -10.26 12.93
C TYR A 106 -12.94 -10.11 11.59
N ILE A 107 -12.46 -10.83 10.58
CA ILE A 107 -12.99 -10.82 9.22
C ILE A 107 -13.54 -12.22 8.99
N SER A 108 -14.85 -12.35 9.01
CA SER A 108 -15.50 -13.61 8.68
C SER A 108 -15.94 -13.55 7.25
N SER A 109 -15.66 -14.58 6.45
CA SER A 109 -16.40 -14.81 5.22
C SER A 109 -17.56 -15.74 5.55
N PRO A 110 -18.77 -15.21 5.82
CA PRO A 110 -19.93 -16.06 5.96
C PRO A 110 -20.25 -16.67 4.59
N ASP A 111 -20.17 -17.99 4.49
CA ASP A 111 -21.28 -18.71 3.89
C ASP A 111 -22.22 -19.00 5.06
N SER A 112 -23.22 -18.15 5.21
CA SER A 112 -23.92 -17.91 6.48
C SER A 112 -24.50 -19.19 7.10
N THR A 113 -24.27 -19.37 8.40
CA THR A 113 -25.02 -20.22 9.36
C THR A 113 -24.79 -21.74 9.39
N ALA A 114 -24.09 -22.36 8.43
CA ALA A 114 -23.65 -23.75 8.53
C ALA A 114 -22.44 -23.96 7.61
N PHE A 115 -21.40 -24.61 8.12
CA PHE A 115 -20.18 -25.03 7.41
C PHE A 115 -20.34 -25.20 5.86
N PRO A 116 -19.39 -24.71 5.04
CA PRO A 116 -18.05 -24.26 5.41
C PRO A 116 -17.93 -22.75 5.72
N TYR A 117 -17.03 -22.38 6.62
CA TYR A 117 -16.70 -20.98 6.93
C TYR A 117 -15.20 -20.73 6.83
N ARG A 118 -14.82 -19.46 6.66
CA ARG A 118 -13.43 -19.02 6.66
C ARG A 118 -13.27 -17.69 7.39
N ASP A 119 -12.47 -17.69 8.44
CA ASP A 119 -12.27 -16.54 9.31
C ASP A 119 -10.81 -16.11 9.32
N LEU A 120 -10.57 -14.81 9.24
CA LEU A 120 -9.26 -14.19 9.34
C LEU A 120 -9.25 -13.26 10.55
N VAL A 121 -8.25 -13.44 11.40
CA VAL A 121 -8.04 -12.60 12.58
C VAL A 121 -6.68 -11.92 12.48
N PHE A 122 -6.70 -10.60 12.51
CA PHE A 122 -5.48 -9.81 12.68
C PHE A 122 -5.44 -9.21 14.07
N VAL A 123 -4.26 -9.33 14.69
CA VAL A 123 -3.91 -8.64 15.93
C VAL A 123 -2.65 -7.83 15.63
N PHE A 124 -2.68 -6.53 15.92
CA PHE A 124 -1.55 -5.64 15.67
C PHE A 124 -0.82 -5.31 16.97
N ASN A 125 0.50 -5.16 16.89
CA ASN A 125 1.32 -4.75 18.04
C ASN A 125 1.00 -3.33 18.52
N ASN A 126 0.65 -2.44 17.59
CA ASN A 126 0.22 -1.07 17.89
C ASN A 126 -1.21 -0.85 17.41
N SER A 127 -1.87 0.17 17.95
CA SER A 127 -3.15 0.59 17.39
C SER A 127 -2.95 1.21 16.02
N LEU A 128 -3.78 0.83 15.05
CA LEU A 128 -3.64 1.33 13.68
C LEU A 128 -4.04 2.81 13.56
N ASN A 129 -4.85 3.32 14.48
CA ASN A 129 -5.25 4.73 14.52
C ASN A 129 -4.11 5.69 14.94
N THR A 130 -2.99 5.17 15.44
CA THR A 130 -1.79 5.98 15.74
C THR A 130 -0.83 6.07 14.55
N LEU A 131 -1.09 5.32 13.48
CA LEU A 131 -0.28 5.36 12.25
C LEU A 131 -0.90 6.40 11.33
N LEU A 132 -0.38 7.63 11.37
CA LEU A 132 -1.00 8.80 10.74
C LEU A 132 -0.23 9.29 9.51
N ASN A 133 0.99 8.83 9.29
CA ASN A 133 1.85 9.29 8.21
C ASN A 133 2.13 8.16 7.22
N VAL A 134 2.27 8.51 5.94
CA VAL A 134 2.73 7.57 4.91
C VAL A 134 4.11 7.03 5.29
N GLY A 135 4.27 5.70 5.22
CA GLY A 135 5.48 5.02 5.67
C GLY A 135 5.43 4.54 7.12
N ASP A 136 4.49 5.03 7.93
CA ASP A 136 4.25 4.47 9.27
C ASP A 136 3.90 2.99 9.15
N SER A 137 4.37 2.20 10.11
CA SER A 137 4.15 0.77 10.09
C SER A 137 3.95 0.17 11.46
N THR A 138 3.23 -0.96 11.47
CA THR A 138 3.18 -1.86 12.61
C THR A 138 3.35 -3.29 12.12
N THR A 139 3.41 -4.22 13.06
CA THR A 139 3.56 -5.64 12.79
C THR A 139 2.36 -6.42 13.30
N LEU A 140 2.09 -7.53 12.60
CA LEU A 140 1.14 -8.52 13.06
C LEU A 140 1.72 -9.25 14.27
N VAL A 141 0.91 -9.40 15.32
CA VAL A 141 1.22 -10.28 16.45
C VAL A 141 1.21 -11.70 15.94
N ALA A 142 2.29 -12.43 16.20
CA ALA A 142 2.46 -13.82 15.80
C ALA A 142 2.60 -14.72 17.02
N ASN A 143 1.97 -15.90 16.98
CA ASN A 143 2.16 -16.93 17.99
C ASN A 143 1.93 -18.31 17.39
N ASN A 144 3.01 -18.98 17.00
CA ASN A 144 2.92 -20.29 16.36
C ASN A 144 2.56 -21.41 17.35
N ARG A 145 2.69 -21.18 18.67
CA ARG A 145 2.35 -22.17 19.71
C ARG A 145 0.89 -22.10 20.12
N ASN A 146 0.34 -20.90 20.17
CA ASN A 146 -1.07 -20.64 20.43
C ASN A 146 -1.60 -19.60 19.41
N PRO A 147 -1.98 -20.05 18.20
CA PRO A 147 -2.41 -19.14 17.14
C PRO A 147 -3.59 -18.26 17.53
N LEU A 148 -4.50 -18.77 18.36
CA LEU A 148 -5.72 -18.08 18.78
C LEU A 148 -5.44 -16.86 19.68
N ALA A 149 -4.23 -16.76 20.23
CA ALA A 149 -3.78 -15.60 21.01
C ALA A 149 -3.14 -14.50 20.13
N ALA A 150 -3.08 -14.66 18.81
CA ALA A 150 -2.36 -13.78 17.89
C ALA A 150 -3.13 -13.63 16.56
N SER A 151 -2.42 -13.30 15.47
CA SER A 151 -2.99 -13.31 14.12
C SER A 151 -3.05 -14.74 13.56
N TYR A 152 -4.18 -15.10 12.98
CA TYR A 152 -4.41 -16.42 12.42
C TYR A 152 -5.49 -16.40 11.35
N GLU A 153 -5.58 -17.48 10.59
CA GLU A 153 -6.71 -17.78 9.72
C GLU A 153 -7.30 -19.15 10.08
N GLN A 154 -8.61 -19.26 10.05
CA GLN A 154 -9.34 -20.48 10.31
C GLN A 154 -10.20 -20.86 9.11
N TYR A 155 -10.32 -22.15 8.89
CA TYR A 155 -11.28 -22.73 7.99
C TYR A 155 -12.02 -23.85 8.70
N GLY A 156 -13.35 -23.78 8.70
CA GLY A 156 -14.20 -24.81 9.24
C GLY A 156 -14.98 -25.52 8.15
N SER A 157 -15.01 -26.86 8.17
CA SER A 157 -15.89 -27.67 7.33
C SER A 157 -16.17 -29.03 7.97
N ASN A 158 -17.40 -29.53 7.83
CA ASN A 158 -17.79 -30.88 8.29
C ASN A 158 -17.39 -31.19 9.75
N GLY A 159 -17.56 -30.22 10.65
CA GLY A 159 -17.23 -30.38 12.08
C GLY A 159 -15.72 -30.37 12.40
N GLN A 160 -14.85 -30.09 11.43
CA GLN A 160 -13.44 -29.85 11.65
C GLN A 160 -13.10 -28.37 11.49
N THR A 161 -12.21 -27.86 12.33
CA THR A 161 -11.65 -26.50 12.23
C THR A 161 -10.14 -26.61 12.09
N LEU A 162 -9.62 -26.14 10.95
CA LEU A 162 -8.20 -25.98 10.69
C LEU A 162 -7.80 -24.56 11.03
N THR A 163 -6.65 -24.40 11.70
CA THR A 163 -6.12 -23.09 12.08
C THR A 163 -4.70 -22.95 11.51
N ALA A 164 -4.50 -21.91 10.71
CA ALA A 164 -3.19 -21.51 10.19
C ALA A 164 -2.69 -20.29 10.95
N ALA A 165 -1.57 -20.45 11.65
CA ALA A 165 -0.92 -19.34 12.35
C ALA A 165 -0.27 -18.39 11.35
N ILE A 166 -0.47 -17.07 11.55
CA ILE A 166 0.30 -16.06 10.84
C ILE A 166 1.56 -15.79 11.67
N ALA A 167 2.72 -16.15 11.12
CA ALA A 167 4.02 -16.12 11.79
C ALA A 167 4.63 -14.71 11.87
N GLY A 168 4.04 -13.76 11.17
CA GLY A 168 4.44 -12.36 11.20
C GLY A 168 3.95 -11.64 9.95
N GLY A 169 4.22 -10.35 9.92
CA GLY A 169 3.88 -9.50 8.79
C GLY A 169 3.96 -8.04 9.17
N THR A 170 4.03 -7.19 8.17
CA THR A 170 3.98 -5.75 8.33
C THR A 170 2.67 -5.21 7.78
N VAL A 171 2.19 -4.16 8.42
CA VAL A 171 1.14 -3.30 7.89
C VAL A 171 1.72 -1.91 7.77
N THR A 172 1.70 -1.37 6.55
CA THR A 172 2.29 -0.07 6.24
C THR A 172 1.25 0.90 5.69
N VAL A 173 1.33 2.15 6.13
CA VAL A 173 0.53 3.23 5.57
C VAL A 173 1.12 3.62 4.22
N ALA A 174 0.28 3.61 3.19
CA ALA A 174 0.61 4.06 1.85
C ALA A 174 -0.23 5.29 1.49
N ALA A 175 0.33 6.14 0.63
CA ALA A 175 -0.39 7.25 0.04
C ALA A 175 -1.59 6.72 -0.76
N VAL A 176 -2.74 7.34 -0.60
CA VAL A 176 -3.87 7.16 -1.51
C VAL A 176 -3.56 7.98 -2.76
N PRO A 177 -3.51 7.38 -3.96
CA PRO A 177 -3.27 8.15 -5.19
C PRO A 177 -4.37 9.20 -5.35
N GLU A 178 -4.00 10.48 -5.41
CA GLU A 178 -4.96 11.53 -5.69
C GLU A 178 -5.51 11.37 -7.12
N PRO A 179 -6.83 11.51 -7.32
CA PRO A 179 -7.43 11.39 -8.65
C PRO A 179 -6.95 12.47 -9.65
N LEU A 180 -6.21 13.49 -9.22
CA LEU A 180 -5.83 14.65 -10.03
C LEU A 180 -4.43 14.58 -10.66
N THR A 181 -3.55 13.66 -10.26
CA THR A 181 -2.19 13.55 -10.83
C THR A 181 -2.21 13.14 -12.33
N ILE A 182 -3.29 12.52 -12.81
CA ILE A 182 -3.48 12.12 -14.21
C ILE A 182 -3.81 13.32 -15.12
N LEU A 183 -4.46 14.37 -14.59
CA LEU A 183 -4.81 15.57 -15.37
C LEU A 183 -3.60 16.49 -15.59
N GLY A 184 -2.66 16.55 -14.64
CA GLY A 184 -1.46 17.37 -14.75
C GLY A 184 -0.51 16.94 -15.87
N THR A 185 -0.39 15.63 -16.13
CA THR A 185 0.45 15.08 -17.20
C THR A 185 -0.13 15.30 -18.60
N LEU A 186 -1.46 15.41 -18.74
CA LEU A 186 -2.13 15.69 -20.02
C LEU A 186 -1.97 17.15 -20.48
N VAL A 187 -1.99 18.12 -19.56
CA VAL A 187 -1.84 19.54 -19.91
C VAL A 187 -0.40 19.87 -20.32
N ALA A 188 0.60 19.25 -19.68
CA ALA A 188 2.01 19.43 -20.05
C ALA A 188 2.34 18.87 -21.46
N GLY A 189 1.66 17.79 -21.89
CA GLY A 189 1.80 17.25 -23.25
C GLY A 189 1.15 18.11 -24.34
N GLY A 190 0.01 18.74 -24.05
CA GLY A 190 -0.73 19.57 -25.03
C GLY A 190 -0.07 20.91 -25.34
N ILE A 191 0.51 21.58 -24.33
CA ILE A 191 1.12 22.90 -24.50
C ILE A 191 2.48 22.82 -25.23
N GLY A 192 3.25 21.74 -25.03
CA GLY A 192 4.55 21.55 -25.67
C GLY A 192 4.48 21.35 -27.19
N VAL A 193 3.42 20.71 -27.69
CA VAL A 193 3.24 20.49 -29.15
C VAL A 193 2.73 21.75 -29.85
N GLY A 194 1.90 22.56 -29.19
CA GLY A 194 1.37 23.82 -29.73
C GLY A 194 2.46 24.88 -29.97
N MET A 195 3.40 25.04 -29.02
CA MET A 195 4.47 26.03 -29.16
C MET A 195 5.51 25.65 -30.24
N LYS A 196 5.73 24.34 -30.47
CA LYS A 196 6.68 23.87 -31.51
C LYS A 196 6.14 24.11 -32.93
N ARG A 197 4.83 23.96 -33.14
CA ARG A 197 4.18 24.24 -34.44
C ARG A 197 4.15 25.72 -34.78
N LYS A 198 3.91 26.61 -33.80
CA LYS A 198 3.90 28.06 -34.03
C LYS A 198 5.29 28.62 -34.37
N LYS A 199 6.38 28.07 -33.80
CA LYS A 199 7.76 28.44 -34.17
C LYS A 199 8.14 28.00 -35.59
N GLN A 200 7.66 26.84 -36.05
CA GLN A 200 7.96 26.35 -37.40
C GLN A 200 7.19 27.11 -38.50
N GLN A 201 6.00 27.63 -38.21
CA GLN A 201 5.27 28.50 -39.15
C GLN A 201 5.93 29.88 -39.29
N LEU A 202 6.36 30.50 -38.19
CA LEU A 202 7.05 31.80 -38.23
C LEU A 202 8.40 31.75 -38.97
N GLN A 203 9.10 30.61 -38.96
CA GLN A 203 10.35 30.44 -39.73
C GLN A 203 10.14 30.18 -41.22
N LYS A 204 8.92 29.83 -41.65
CA LYS A 204 8.57 29.64 -43.07
C LYS A 204 8.10 30.92 -43.76
N GLU A 205 7.70 31.94 -43.00
CA GLU A 205 7.24 33.24 -43.52
C GLU A 205 8.38 34.28 -43.63
N THR A 206 9.62 33.91 -43.28
CA THR A 206 10.81 34.79 -43.38
C THR A 206 11.83 34.30 -44.42
N VAL A 207 11.37 33.65 -45.49
CA VAL A 207 12.15 33.34 -46.70
C VAL A 207 11.42 33.87 -47.92
#